data_AF-A0A645FLR7-F1
#
_entry.id   AF-A0A645FLR7-F1
#
_cell.length_a   1.000
_cell.length_b   1.000
_cell.length_c   1.000
_cell.angle_alpha   90.00
_cell.angle_beta   90.00
_cell.angle_gamma   90.00
#
_symmetry.space_group_name_H-M   'P 1'
#
loop_
_entity.id
_entity.type
_entity.pdbx_description
1 polymer ?
#
loop_
_entity_poly.entity_id
_entity_poly.type
_entity_poly.pdbx_seq_one_letter_code
_entity_poly.pdbx_strand_id
1 'polypeptide(L)'
;MLPDGQEVFLSLEFTVKDGATAGDAVVYIDANFQRDIYNRTNPLHFIRAKDANSVVQFDTLAGFGATIDVAGATATVEIVEFAGYEITFDANGGVGGEVQTVAEGDLPVAPTVTRAGFIFLGWDPAIVAAAADATYTAQWGLLGDVNFDGNVTVADALLALRYTTGEATLTAAQILVADVNRDTFVTVADALMILRYTTGEVTEFPQ
;
A
#
# COMPACT_ATOMS: atom_id res chain seq x y z
N MET A 1 -39.53 -25.69 13.02
CA MET A 1 -38.09 -25.98 13.20
C MET A 1 -37.50 -26.34 11.85
N LEU A 2 -36.43 -25.66 11.46
CA LEU A 2 -35.47 -26.21 10.49
C LEU A 2 -34.53 -27.18 11.24
N PRO A 3 -33.80 -28.08 10.56
CA PRO A 3 -32.85 -28.98 11.22
C PRO A 3 -31.67 -28.23 11.84
N ASP A 4 -31.02 -28.84 12.84
CA ASP A 4 -29.77 -28.31 13.42
C ASP A 4 -28.68 -28.09 12.34
N GLY A 5 -27.98 -26.96 12.44
CA GLY A 5 -26.73 -26.72 11.69
C GLY A 5 -26.74 -25.69 10.56
N GLN A 6 -27.71 -24.76 10.50
CA GLN A 6 -27.61 -23.58 9.60
C GLN A 6 -27.40 -22.28 10.37
N GLU A 7 -26.18 -21.74 10.30
CA GLU A 7 -25.91 -20.33 10.55
C GLU A 7 -26.39 -19.49 9.36
N VAL A 8 -27.01 -18.33 9.62
CA VAL A 8 -27.42 -17.37 8.58
C VAL A 8 -26.85 -16.01 8.94
N PHE A 9 -25.68 -15.69 8.38
CA PHE A 9 -25.10 -14.36 8.43
C PHE A 9 -25.79 -13.47 7.40
N LEU A 10 -26.59 -12.50 7.86
CA LEU A 10 -27.01 -11.38 7.02
C LEU A 10 -26.00 -10.23 7.21
N SER A 11 -24.98 -10.19 6.34
CA SER A 11 -24.06 -9.05 6.30
C SER A 11 -24.63 -7.92 5.45
N LEU A 12 -24.49 -6.67 5.91
CA LEU A 12 -24.96 -5.46 5.25
C LEU A 12 -23.82 -4.44 5.23
N GLU A 13 -23.23 -4.22 4.05
CA GLU A 13 -22.20 -3.20 3.85
C GLU A 13 -22.82 -1.86 3.41
N PHE A 14 -22.28 -0.76 3.94
CA PHE A 14 -22.69 0.60 3.59
C PHE A 14 -21.44 1.46 3.31
N THR A 15 -21.52 2.33 2.32
CA THR A 15 -20.42 3.27 1.99
C THR A 15 -20.81 4.69 2.37
N VAL A 16 -20.04 5.32 3.25
CA VAL A 16 -20.16 6.75 3.57
C VAL A 16 -19.52 7.56 2.44
N LYS A 17 -20.13 8.69 2.07
CA LYS A 17 -19.63 9.55 0.99
C LYS A 17 -18.84 10.72 1.55
N ASP A 18 -17.79 11.08 0.83
CA ASP A 18 -16.82 12.10 1.21
C ASP A 18 -17.45 13.44 1.62
N GLY A 19 -16.92 14.05 2.68
CA GLY A 19 -17.44 15.30 3.28
C GLY A 19 -18.78 15.21 4.03
N ALA A 20 -19.36 14.02 4.23
CA ALA A 20 -20.55 13.85 5.06
C ALA A 20 -20.19 13.77 6.56
N THR A 21 -20.78 14.63 7.39
CA THR A 21 -20.72 14.50 8.86
C THR A 21 -21.60 13.34 9.33
N ALA A 22 -21.09 12.56 10.30
CA ALA A 22 -21.79 11.43 10.89
C ALA A 22 -23.00 11.88 11.75
N GLY A 23 -24.03 11.04 11.78
CA GLY A 23 -25.24 11.21 12.57
C GLY A 23 -26.08 9.93 12.52
N ASP A 24 -27.08 9.83 13.38
CA ASP A 24 -27.86 8.60 13.56
C ASP A 24 -28.59 8.15 12.28
N ALA A 25 -28.47 6.86 11.95
CA ALA A 25 -29.25 6.22 10.90
C ALA A 25 -30.10 5.09 11.50
N VAL A 26 -31.42 5.23 11.44
CA VAL A 26 -32.38 4.25 11.97
C VAL A 26 -32.95 3.43 10.82
N VAL A 27 -32.72 2.11 10.84
CA VAL A 27 -33.36 1.17 9.91
C VAL A 27 -34.72 0.75 10.47
N TYR A 28 -35.78 1.10 9.76
CA TYR A 28 -37.15 0.70 10.13
C TYR A 28 -37.56 -0.56 9.37
N ILE A 29 -37.95 -1.60 10.11
CA ILE A 29 -38.61 -2.80 9.59
C ILE A 29 -40.07 -2.73 10.03
N ASP A 30 -41.03 -2.95 9.12
CA ASP A 30 -42.46 -2.87 9.44
C ASP A 30 -42.83 -3.91 10.52
N ALA A 31 -43.53 -3.50 11.58
CA ALA A 31 -43.99 -4.40 12.63
C ALA A 31 -45.03 -5.43 12.13
N ASN A 32 -45.65 -5.18 10.98
CA ASN A 32 -46.57 -6.10 10.29
C ASN A 32 -45.85 -7.02 9.27
N PHE A 33 -44.51 -6.99 9.19
CA PHE A 33 -43.72 -7.88 8.33
C PHE A 33 -43.98 -9.34 8.71
N GLN A 34 -44.89 -9.99 7.98
CA GLN A 34 -45.29 -11.38 8.19
C GLN A 34 -44.86 -12.23 7.01
N ARG A 35 -43.95 -13.17 7.30
CA ARG A 35 -43.17 -13.93 6.32
C ARG A 35 -43.95 -15.12 5.73
N ASP A 36 -45.15 -14.91 5.18
CA ASP A 36 -46.02 -16.01 4.70
C ASP A 36 -45.41 -16.82 3.53
N ILE A 37 -45.67 -18.12 3.49
CA ILE A 37 -44.91 -19.12 2.71
C ILE A 37 -45.05 -19.03 1.17
N TYR A 38 -46.04 -18.30 0.65
CA TYR A 38 -46.36 -18.30 -0.79
C TYR A 38 -46.03 -17.02 -1.58
N ASN A 39 -45.74 -15.88 -0.93
CA ASN A 39 -45.52 -14.60 -1.65
C ASN A 39 -44.11 -14.02 -1.41
N ARG A 40 -43.15 -14.40 -2.27
CA ARG A 40 -41.70 -14.08 -2.15
C ARG A 40 -41.24 -12.80 -2.84
N THR A 41 -42.14 -12.07 -3.49
CA THR A 41 -41.80 -11.02 -4.48
C THR A 41 -41.58 -9.63 -3.91
N ASN A 42 -41.64 -9.49 -2.60
CA ASN A 42 -41.55 -8.21 -1.94
C ASN A 42 -40.07 -8.00 -1.44
N PRO A 43 -39.34 -6.89 -1.77
CA PRO A 43 -37.85 -6.82 -1.58
C PRO A 43 -37.24 -5.83 -0.52
N LEU A 44 -36.62 -6.26 0.60
CA LEU A 44 -36.32 -5.49 1.86
C LEU A 44 -36.08 -3.95 1.89
N HIS A 45 -36.75 -3.24 2.83
CA HIS A 45 -36.87 -1.75 2.90
C HIS A 45 -35.64 -1.07 3.55
N PHE A 46 -34.65 -0.59 2.79
CA PHE A 46 -33.53 0.21 3.34
C PHE A 46 -33.76 1.72 3.22
N ILE A 47 -34.26 2.35 4.28
CA ILE A 47 -34.55 3.80 4.30
C ILE A 47 -33.33 4.58 4.83
N ARG A 48 -32.66 5.37 3.97
CA ARG A 48 -31.87 6.53 4.44
C ARG A 48 -32.76 7.76 4.38
N ALA A 49 -33.20 8.26 5.54
CA ALA A 49 -33.85 9.56 5.60
C ALA A 49 -32.88 10.63 5.12
N LYS A 50 -33.24 11.34 4.04
CA LYS A 50 -32.45 12.47 3.53
C LYS A 50 -32.77 13.74 4.31
N ASP A 51 -34.05 13.94 4.61
CA ASP A 51 -34.66 14.99 5.43
C ASP A 51 -36.19 14.80 5.51
N ALA A 52 -36.87 15.60 6.34
CA ALA A 52 -38.12 15.28 7.04
C ALA A 52 -39.40 15.00 6.20
N ASN A 53 -39.37 15.09 4.86
CA ASN A 53 -40.59 15.09 4.01
C ASN A 53 -40.59 14.11 2.81
N SER A 54 -39.70 13.12 2.74
CA SER A 54 -39.82 12.06 1.71
C SER A 54 -39.33 10.68 2.15
N VAL A 55 -40.04 9.63 1.73
CA VAL A 55 -39.80 8.22 2.07
C VAL A 55 -39.80 7.38 0.78
N VAL A 56 -38.93 6.37 0.71
CA VAL A 56 -38.89 5.38 -0.39
C VAL A 56 -38.94 3.96 0.21
N GLN A 57 -39.69 3.06 -0.43
CA GLN A 57 -40.09 1.74 0.10
C GLN A 57 -39.67 0.57 -0.84
N PHE A 58 -39.26 -0.58 -0.25
CA PHE A 58 -38.88 -1.86 -0.89
C PHE A 58 -39.31 -3.09 0.03
N ASP A 59 -40.16 -4.08 -0.32
CA ASP A 59 -40.95 -4.94 0.66
C ASP A 59 -40.36 -6.32 1.26
N THR A 60 -41.08 -7.45 1.43
CA THR A 60 -40.84 -8.65 2.32
C THR A 60 -40.43 -10.05 1.71
N LEU A 61 -39.33 -10.68 2.20
CA LEU A 61 -38.96 -12.13 2.04
C LEU A 61 -40.08 -13.11 2.52
N ALA A 62 -40.23 -14.35 2.01
CA ALA A 62 -41.32 -15.30 2.41
C ALA A 62 -40.93 -16.74 2.88
N GLY A 63 -41.44 -17.17 4.05
CA GLY A 63 -41.72 -18.58 4.40
C GLY A 63 -40.88 -19.35 5.42
N PHE A 64 -40.90 -19.01 6.73
CA PHE A 64 -40.69 -19.99 7.84
C PHE A 64 -41.29 -19.45 9.15
N GLY A 65 -42.24 -20.18 9.74
CA GLY A 65 -43.00 -19.76 10.93
C GLY A 65 -42.27 -20.02 12.26
N ALA A 66 -41.37 -19.12 12.64
CA ALA A 66 -40.85 -19.01 14.01
C ALA A 66 -40.96 -17.55 14.45
N THR A 67 -41.50 -17.30 15.64
CA THR A 67 -41.48 -15.96 16.25
C THR A 67 -40.08 -15.71 16.78
N ILE A 68 -39.40 -14.69 16.26
CA ILE A 68 -38.12 -14.23 16.80
C ILE A 68 -38.44 -13.19 17.86
N ASP A 69 -38.12 -13.50 19.12
CA ASP A 69 -38.16 -12.49 20.18
C ASP A 69 -36.90 -11.63 20.07
N VAL A 70 -37.10 -10.32 19.88
CA VAL A 70 -36.05 -9.30 19.76
C VAL A 70 -36.04 -8.35 20.96
N ALA A 71 -36.83 -8.64 22.01
CA ALA A 71 -36.87 -7.82 23.22
C ALA A 71 -35.51 -7.80 23.93
N GLY A 72 -34.80 -6.68 23.83
CA GLY A 72 -33.46 -6.50 24.39
C GLY A 72 -32.31 -6.83 23.44
N ALA A 73 -32.57 -7.11 22.15
CA ALA A 73 -31.51 -7.28 21.16
C ALA A 73 -30.81 -5.94 20.86
N THR A 74 -29.51 -5.87 21.11
CA THR A 74 -28.66 -4.72 20.79
C THR A 74 -27.65 -5.08 19.70
N ALA A 75 -27.63 -4.31 18.60
CA ALA A 75 -26.57 -4.37 17.60
C ALA A 75 -25.54 -3.27 17.89
N THR A 76 -24.32 -3.65 18.26
CA THR A 76 -23.21 -2.72 18.53
C THR A 76 -22.33 -2.65 17.29
N VAL A 77 -22.22 -1.47 16.67
CA VAL A 77 -21.23 -1.22 15.62
C VAL A 77 -20.06 -0.49 16.26
N GLU A 78 -18.96 -1.22 16.49
CA GLU A 78 -17.73 -0.64 17.01
C GLU A 78 -16.95 -0.02 15.85
N ILE A 79 -17.21 1.27 15.60
CA ILE A 79 -16.37 2.06 14.68
C ILE A 79 -15.08 2.39 15.41
N VAL A 80 -14.09 1.51 15.28
CA VAL A 80 -12.72 1.83 15.67
C VAL A 80 -12.19 2.86 14.68
N GLU A 81 -12.00 4.09 15.14
CA GLU A 81 -11.21 5.08 14.42
C GLU A 81 -9.80 4.51 14.27
N PHE A 82 -9.38 4.25 13.03
CA PHE A 82 -8.04 3.71 12.76
C PHE A 82 -7.01 4.81 13.00
N ALA A 83 -6.60 4.94 14.27
CA ALA A 83 -5.50 5.77 14.71
C ALA A 83 -4.18 5.13 14.24
N GLY A 84 -3.93 5.21 12.94
CA GLY A 84 -2.65 4.88 12.33
C GLY A 84 -1.77 6.11 12.21
N TYR A 85 -0.47 5.89 12.08
CA TYR A 85 0.53 6.92 11.85
C TYR A 85 0.64 7.25 10.36
N GLU A 86 0.95 8.52 10.06
CA GLU A 86 1.25 8.97 8.72
C GLU A 86 2.70 8.61 8.36
N ILE A 87 2.87 7.65 7.45
CA ILE A 87 4.17 7.20 6.98
C ILE A 87 4.39 7.73 5.56
N THR A 88 5.38 8.60 5.41
CA THR A 88 5.79 9.19 4.13
C THR A 88 7.00 8.46 3.56
N PHE A 89 6.93 8.08 2.29
CA PHE A 89 8.05 7.58 1.50
C PHE A 89 8.49 8.66 0.50
N ASP A 90 9.54 9.42 0.86
CA ASP A 90 10.11 10.42 -0.04
C ASP A 90 11.08 9.76 -1.03
N ALA A 91 10.71 9.76 -2.31
CA ALA A 91 11.55 9.24 -3.39
C ALA A 91 12.84 10.07 -3.62
N ASN A 92 13.05 11.20 -2.93
CA ASN A 92 14.30 11.96 -2.88
C ASN A 92 14.84 12.29 -4.28
N GLY A 93 14.04 13.00 -5.08
CA GLY A 93 14.33 13.33 -6.48
C GLY A 93 14.12 12.17 -7.48
N GLY A 94 13.70 10.99 -7.02
CA GLY A 94 13.12 9.94 -7.85
C GLY A 94 11.60 10.09 -8.05
N VAL A 95 10.97 9.04 -8.57
CA VAL A 95 9.52 8.89 -8.71
C VAL A 95 9.03 7.65 -7.95
N GLY A 96 7.74 7.61 -7.60
CA GLY A 96 7.12 6.51 -6.86
C GLY A 96 7.03 6.69 -5.34
N GLY A 97 7.29 7.90 -4.83
CA GLY A 97 7.05 8.24 -3.42
C GLY A 97 5.56 8.41 -3.13
N GLU A 98 5.15 8.09 -1.90
CA GLU A 98 3.74 8.10 -1.48
C GLU A 98 3.60 8.39 0.02
N VAL A 99 2.35 8.55 0.49
CA VAL A 99 1.98 8.64 1.90
C VAL A 99 0.92 7.59 2.20
N GLN A 100 1.06 6.90 3.31
CA GLN A 100 0.13 5.85 3.78
C GLN A 100 -0.19 6.03 5.26
N THR A 101 -1.31 5.45 5.70
CA THR A 101 -1.72 5.40 7.11
C THR A 101 -1.54 3.97 7.63
N VAL A 102 -0.74 3.76 8.68
CA VAL A 102 -0.31 2.43 9.14
C VAL A 102 -0.59 2.25 10.64
N ALA A 103 -1.09 1.09 11.05
CA ALA A 103 -1.43 0.83 12.46
C ALA A 103 -0.20 0.85 13.36
N GLU A 104 -0.38 1.21 14.64
CA GLU A 104 0.67 1.02 15.64
C GLU A 104 1.11 -0.46 15.69
N GLY A 105 2.42 -0.69 15.56
CA GLY A 105 3.04 -2.02 15.56
C GLY A 105 3.10 -2.72 14.19
N ASP A 106 2.38 -2.24 13.17
CA ASP A 106 2.45 -2.82 11.82
C ASP A 106 3.68 -2.32 11.05
N LEU A 107 4.25 -3.19 10.20
CA LEU A 107 5.39 -2.84 9.36
C LEU A 107 4.90 -2.19 8.04
N PRO A 108 5.23 -0.91 7.76
CA PRO A 108 4.88 -0.27 6.50
C PRO A 108 5.49 -0.98 5.30
N VAL A 109 4.69 -1.20 4.25
CA VAL A 109 5.15 -1.77 2.98
C VAL A 109 5.70 -0.65 2.11
N ALA A 110 6.93 -0.77 1.63
CA ALA A 110 7.56 0.27 0.81
C ALA A 110 7.10 0.23 -0.67
N PRO A 111 6.87 1.39 -1.31
CA PRO A 111 6.61 1.47 -2.73
C PRO A 111 7.86 1.14 -3.55
N THR A 112 7.65 0.83 -4.82
CA THR A 112 8.74 0.77 -5.81
C THR A 112 9.07 2.19 -6.27
N VAL A 113 10.27 2.66 -5.96
CA VAL A 113 10.81 3.94 -6.44
C VAL A 113 11.81 3.75 -7.57
N THR A 114 11.88 4.71 -8.50
CA THR A 114 12.92 4.73 -9.55
C THR A 114 13.50 6.14 -9.75
N ARG A 115 14.76 6.21 -10.19
CA ARG A 115 15.44 7.47 -10.51
C ARG A 115 16.44 7.22 -11.65
N ALA A 116 16.23 7.85 -12.81
CA ALA A 116 17.01 7.56 -14.01
C ALA A 116 18.52 7.85 -13.79
N GLY A 117 19.38 6.87 -14.11
CA GLY A 117 20.82 6.95 -13.88
C GLY A 117 21.29 6.60 -12.46
N PHE A 118 20.38 6.21 -11.54
CA PHE A 118 20.71 5.84 -10.17
C PHE A 118 20.22 4.42 -9.83
N ILE A 119 20.90 3.78 -8.88
CA ILE A 119 20.45 2.55 -8.23
C ILE A 119 19.84 2.90 -6.87
N PHE A 120 18.70 2.29 -6.56
CA PHE A 120 18.06 2.40 -5.26
C PHE A 120 18.85 1.56 -4.24
N LEU A 121 19.39 2.21 -3.20
CA LEU A 121 20.22 1.56 -2.17
C LEU A 121 19.44 1.18 -0.90
N GLY A 122 18.21 1.68 -0.76
CA GLY A 122 17.37 1.46 0.41
C GLY A 122 16.73 2.74 0.93
N TRP A 123 16.10 2.65 2.10
CA TRP A 123 15.47 3.76 2.80
C TRP A 123 16.29 4.17 4.03
N ASP A 124 16.39 5.47 4.30
CA ASP A 124 16.93 6.01 5.54
C ASP A 124 15.87 6.92 6.22
N PRO A 125 15.58 6.75 7.54
CA PRO A 125 16.06 5.67 8.40
C PRO A 125 15.62 4.28 7.92
N ALA A 126 16.22 3.22 8.46
CA ALA A 126 15.79 1.86 8.17
C ALA A 126 14.32 1.67 8.58
N ILE A 127 13.53 1.00 7.73
CA ILE A 127 12.10 0.80 7.96
C ILE A 127 11.86 -0.07 9.20
N VAL A 128 11.04 0.45 10.12
CA VAL A 128 10.58 -0.22 11.33
C VAL A 128 9.06 -0.17 11.45
N ALA A 129 8.50 -0.99 12.34
CA ALA A 129 7.09 -0.96 12.67
C ALA A 129 6.64 0.44 13.12
N ALA A 130 5.44 0.87 12.71
CA ALA A 130 4.97 2.22 12.96
C ALA A 130 4.70 2.43 14.47
N ALA A 131 5.30 3.45 15.05
CA ALA A 131 5.16 3.85 16.46
C ALA A 131 5.06 5.39 16.63
N ALA A 132 5.13 6.12 15.51
CA ALA A 132 5.00 7.55 15.35
C ALA A 132 4.87 7.83 13.83
N ASP A 133 4.43 9.03 13.47
CA ASP A 133 4.56 9.52 12.10
C ASP A 133 6.05 9.52 11.69
N ALA A 134 6.34 9.11 10.46
CA ALA A 134 7.72 8.91 10.01
C ALA A 134 7.89 9.28 8.53
N THR A 135 9.08 9.73 8.19
CA THR A 135 9.49 9.94 6.79
C THR A 135 10.71 9.09 6.49
N TYR A 136 10.53 8.17 5.54
CA TYR A 136 11.59 7.34 5.00
C TYR A 136 12.07 7.95 3.68
N THR A 137 13.36 8.25 3.58
CA THR A 137 13.96 8.95 2.44
C THR A 137 14.77 7.98 1.59
N ALA A 138 14.46 7.90 0.30
CA ALA A 138 15.14 7.01 -0.62
C ALA A 138 16.63 7.37 -0.77
N GLN A 139 17.50 6.38 -0.61
CA GLN A 139 18.94 6.51 -0.80
C GLN A 139 19.32 6.03 -2.21
N TRP A 140 20.15 6.83 -2.88
CA TRP A 140 20.47 6.66 -4.30
C TRP A 140 21.98 6.62 -4.52
N GLY A 141 22.46 5.60 -5.21
CA GLY A 141 23.83 5.55 -5.74
C GLY A 141 23.82 5.94 -7.21
N LEU A 142 24.69 6.88 -7.62
CA LEU A 142 24.85 7.23 -9.03
C LEU A 142 25.52 6.06 -9.77
N LEU A 143 24.94 5.60 -10.88
CA LEU A 143 25.49 4.47 -11.63
C LEU A 143 26.85 4.87 -12.22
N GLY A 144 27.89 4.06 -11.95
CA GLY A 144 29.29 4.33 -12.30
C GLY A 144 30.09 5.14 -11.26
N ASP A 145 29.47 5.70 -10.22
CA ASP A 145 30.13 6.39 -9.10
C ASP A 145 30.50 5.35 -8.03
N VAL A 146 31.60 4.64 -8.27
CA VAL A 146 32.03 3.49 -7.46
C VAL A 146 32.70 3.94 -6.15
N ASN A 147 33.23 5.15 -6.09
CA ASN A 147 33.84 5.70 -4.88
C ASN A 147 32.86 6.47 -3.98
N PHE A 148 31.65 6.79 -4.47
CA PHE A 148 30.61 7.61 -3.83
C PHE A 148 31.04 9.06 -3.53
N ASP A 149 31.82 9.69 -4.42
CA ASP A 149 32.19 11.11 -4.36
C ASP A 149 31.19 12.04 -5.08
N GLY A 150 30.20 11.46 -5.77
CA GLY A 150 29.16 12.16 -6.51
C GLY A 150 29.46 12.37 -7.99
N ASN A 151 30.60 11.89 -8.49
CA ASN A 151 31.04 12.06 -9.87
C ASN A 151 31.49 10.72 -10.46
N VAL A 152 31.10 10.43 -11.70
CA VAL A 152 31.64 9.28 -12.45
C VAL A 152 32.97 9.69 -13.08
N THR A 153 34.08 9.13 -12.60
CA THR A 153 35.44 9.52 -13.01
C THR A 153 36.34 8.32 -13.33
N VAL A 154 37.57 8.60 -13.78
CA VAL A 154 38.60 7.56 -13.97
C VAL A 154 39.03 6.90 -12.66
N ALA A 155 38.75 7.52 -11.49
CA ALA A 155 39.01 6.91 -10.19
C ALA A 155 38.06 5.72 -9.95
N ASP A 156 36.82 5.82 -10.41
CA ASP A 156 35.79 4.79 -10.31
C ASP A 156 36.07 3.61 -11.22
N ALA A 157 36.44 3.90 -12.48
CA ALA A 157 36.95 2.89 -13.41
C ALA A 157 38.18 2.14 -12.85
N LEU A 158 39.11 2.86 -12.21
CA LEU A 158 40.28 2.27 -11.56
C LEU A 158 39.90 1.44 -10.31
N LEU A 159 38.92 1.89 -9.53
CA LEU A 159 38.45 1.18 -8.34
C LEU A 159 37.72 -0.12 -8.72
N ALA A 160 36.86 -0.07 -9.74
CA ALA A 160 36.24 -1.26 -10.34
C ALA A 160 37.30 -2.21 -10.91
N LEU A 161 38.28 -1.72 -11.67
CA LEU A 161 39.38 -2.56 -12.19
C LEU A 161 40.15 -3.24 -11.05
N ARG A 162 40.54 -2.50 -10.01
CA ARG A 162 41.25 -3.06 -8.85
C ARG A 162 40.44 -4.09 -8.07
N TYR A 163 39.11 -3.96 -8.04
CA TYR A 163 38.26 -5.02 -7.51
C TYR A 163 38.37 -6.30 -8.36
N THR A 164 38.30 -6.18 -9.70
CA THR A 164 38.38 -7.34 -10.60
C THR A 164 39.73 -8.04 -10.59
N THR A 165 40.83 -7.33 -10.26
CA THR A 165 42.16 -7.93 -10.10
C THR A 165 42.45 -8.42 -8.67
N GLY A 166 41.52 -8.23 -7.72
CA GLY A 166 41.69 -8.61 -6.31
C GLY A 166 42.59 -7.66 -5.50
N GLU A 167 42.88 -6.46 -6.02
CA GLU A 167 43.67 -5.40 -5.37
C GLU A 167 42.84 -4.45 -4.50
N ALA A 168 41.51 -4.59 -4.53
CA ALA A 168 40.56 -3.83 -3.72
C ALA A 168 39.31 -4.68 -3.40
N THR A 169 38.58 -4.29 -2.36
CA THR A 169 37.28 -4.87 -1.99
C THR A 169 36.22 -3.77 -2.05
N LEU A 170 35.11 -4.03 -2.72
CA LEU A 170 33.95 -3.13 -2.77
C LEU A 170 32.93 -3.51 -1.69
N THR A 171 32.23 -2.51 -1.15
CA THR A 171 31.01 -2.76 -0.36
C THR A 171 29.85 -3.22 -1.25
N ALA A 172 28.79 -3.77 -0.67
CA ALA A 172 27.61 -4.19 -1.43
C ALA A 172 26.99 -3.04 -2.26
N ALA A 173 26.92 -1.84 -1.69
CA ALA A 173 26.44 -0.65 -2.41
C ALA A 173 27.35 -0.27 -3.58
N GLN A 174 28.68 -0.34 -3.40
CA GLN A 174 29.66 -0.07 -4.47
C GLN A 174 29.60 -1.10 -5.60
N ILE A 175 29.32 -2.38 -5.29
CA ILE A 175 29.12 -3.42 -6.31
C ILE A 175 27.91 -3.07 -7.19
N LEU A 176 26.81 -2.62 -6.59
CA LEU A 176 25.57 -2.29 -7.32
C LEU A 176 25.75 -1.11 -8.29
N VAL A 177 26.53 -0.09 -7.94
CA VAL A 177 26.83 1.05 -8.84
C VAL A 177 27.99 0.78 -9.79
N ALA A 178 28.84 -0.21 -9.51
CA ALA A 178 29.93 -0.63 -10.39
C ALA A 178 29.47 -1.56 -11.52
N ASP A 179 28.38 -2.32 -11.35
CA ASP A 179 27.73 -3.09 -12.42
C ASP A 179 26.94 -2.15 -13.34
N VAL A 180 27.67 -1.43 -14.20
CA VAL A 180 27.07 -0.47 -15.13
C VAL A 180 26.46 -1.14 -16.37
N ASN A 181 26.83 -2.38 -16.65
CA ASN A 181 26.31 -3.14 -17.79
C ASN A 181 25.05 -3.97 -17.45
N ARG A 182 24.82 -4.22 -16.14
CA ARG A 182 23.69 -4.96 -15.55
C ARG A 182 23.67 -6.47 -15.82
N ASP A 183 24.82 -7.10 -16.02
CA ASP A 183 24.94 -8.56 -16.12
C ASP A 183 25.05 -9.28 -14.76
N THR A 184 24.96 -8.54 -13.65
CA THR A 184 25.12 -8.97 -12.25
C THR A 184 26.55 -9.24 -11.80
N PHE A 185 27.56 -8.95 -12.63
CA PHE A 185 28.97 -9.14 -12.31
C PHE A 185 29.80 -7.87 -12.56
N VAL A 186 30.45 -7.35 -11.53
CA VAL A 186 31.45 -6.28 -11.73
C VAL A 186 32.71 -6.89 -12.35
N THR A 187 32.95 -6.56 -13.62
CA THR A 187 34.06 -7.08 -14.43
C THR A 187 34.90 -5.97 -15.07
N VAL A 188 35.92 -6.36 -15.83
CA VAL A 188 36.70 -5.42 -16.65
C VAL A 188 35.87 -4.77 -17.76
N ALA A 189 34.70 -5.32 -18.11
CA ALA A 189 33.77 -4.69 -19.05
C ALA A 189 33.19 -3.40 -18.44
N ASP A 190 32.81 -3.44 -17.16
CA ASP A 190 32.27 -2.31 -16.42
C ASP A 190 33.31 -1.22 -16.20
N ALA A 191 34.50 -1.60 -15.74
CA ALA A 191 35.62 -0.67 -15.58
C ALA A 191 35.95 0.06 -16.90
N LEU A 192 35.90 -0.65 -18.04
CA LEU A 192 36.08 -0.06 -19.36
C LEU A 192 34.89 0.80 -19.78
N MET A 193 33.66 0.44 -19.41
CA MET A 193 32.46 1.19 -19.74
C MET A 193 32.38 2.50 -18.94
N ILE A 194 32.73 2.49 -17.65
CA ILE A 194 32.93 3.68 -16.82
C ILE A 194 34.01 4.57 -17.44
N LEU A 195 35.16 4.00 -17.83
CA LEU A 195 36.23 4.77 -18.50
C LEU A 195 35.71 5.46 -19.78
N ARG A 196 34.98 4.75 -20.64
CA ARG A 196 34.36 5.31 -21.86
C ARG A 196 33.32 6.39 -21.58
N TYR A 197 32.59 6.28 -20.48
CA TYR A 197 31.68 7.34 -20.04
C TYR A 197 32.47 8.61 -19.70
N THR A 198 33.59 8.48 -18.99
CA THR A 198 34.44 9.62 -18.59
C THR A 198 35.14 10.30 -19.78
N THR A 199 35.40 9.58 -20.87
CA THR A 199 35.94 10.15 -22.12
C THR A 199 34.87 10.70 -23.06
N GLY A 200 33.58 10.49 -22.77
CA GLY A 200 32.46 10.85 -23.63
C GLY A 200 32.28 9.96 -24.86
N GLU A 201 32.96 8.80 -24.91
CA GLU A 201 32.72 7.76 -25.92
C GLU A 201 31.36 7.07 -25.71
N VAL A 202 30.88 7.06 -24.47
CA VAL A 202 29.56 6.62 -24.04
C VAL A 202 28.92 7.78 -23.27
N THR A 203 27.65 8.09 -23.51
CA THR A 203 26.94 9.21 -22.84
C THR A 203 25.91 8.75 -21.81
N GLU A 204 25.60 7.46 -21.75
CA GLU A 204 24.68 6.84 -20.81
C GLU A 204 25.01 5.36 -20.60
N PHE A 205 24.72 4.82 -19.42
CA PHE A 205 24.80 3.39 -19.15
C PHE A 205 23.46 2.69 -19.48
N PRO A 206 23.48 1.39 -19.81
CA PRO A 206 22.28 0.58 -19.98
C PRO A 206 21.27 0.71 -18.82
N GLN A 207 19.97 0.73 -19.18
CA GLN A 207 18.84 0.73 -18.25
C GLN A 207 18.19 -0.65 -18.13
#